data_AF-A0A9E5UR84-F1
#
_entry.id   AF-A0A9E5UR84-F1
#
_cell.length_a   1.000
_cell.length_b   1.000
_cell.length_c   1.000
_cell.angle_alpha   90.00
_cell.angle_beta   90.00
_cell.angle_gamma   90.00
#
_symmetry.space_group_name_H-M   'P 1'
#
loop_
_entity.id
_entity.type
_entity.pdbx_description
1 polymer ?
#
loop_
_entity_poly.entity_id
_entity_poly.type
_entity_poly.pdbx_seq_one_letter_code
_entity_poly.pdbx_strand_id
1 'polypeptide(L)'
;MPGLPPIAALHLFPKLDTMLLELLASLSDAEWQKPTIAGNWTVKDIVAHLLDGNLRTLSMLKDGYFGEKPEHVQQYSDLVVFLNQLNADWTRAMRRLSPRVLTEWLAQSGKEAREFLATLPPDEEAVFSVAWAGEEHSPNWFHVAREYTEKWHHQQQIRLALAQTAPLYQRAFYFPYLRVSMRALPHHIARCRQKEAIPFKYP
;
A
#
# COMPACT_ATOMS: atom_id res chain seq x y z
N MET A 1 -26.96 9.37 7.49
CA MET A 1 -25.90 10.40 7.60
C MET A 1 -25.42 10.72 6.21
N PRO A 2 -25.17 11.98 5.83
CA PRO A 2 -24.50 12.27 4.56
C PRO A 2 -23.16 11.52 4.52
N GLY A 3 -22.82 10.95 3.36
CA GLY A 3 -21.56 10.24 3.18
C GLY A 3 -20.38 11.16 3.47
N LEU A 4 -19.36 10.64 4.16
CA LEU A 4 -18.13 11.39 4.42
C LEU A 4 -17.45 11.74 3.08
N PRO A 5 -17.00 13.00 2.88
CA PRO A 5 -16.55 13.48 1.56
C PRO A 5 -15.30 12.73 1.06
N PRO A 6 -15.07 12.61 -0.25
CA PRO A 6 -13.88 11.98 -0.81
C PRO A 6 -12.56 12.51 -0.24
N ILE A 7 -11.53 11.66 -0.20
CA ILE A 7 -10.18 12.03 0.26
C ILE A 7 -9.26 12.08 -0.95
N ALA A 8 -8.98 13.30 -1.45
CA ALA A 8 -8.03 13.49 -2.53
C ALA A 8 -6.59 13.27 -2.03
N ALA A 9 -5.95 12.18 -2.45
CA ALA A 9 -4.57 11.84 -2.05
C ALA A 9 -3.54 11.93 -3.19
N LEU A 10 -3.99 11.90 -4.45
CA LEU A 10 -3.10 11.81 -5.62
C LEU A 10 -2.03 12.91 -5.66
N HIS A 11 -2.38 14.14 -5.31
CA HIS A 11 -1.47 15.30 -5.27
C HIS A 11 -0.31 15.15 -4.27
N LEU A 12 -0.35 14.17 -3.36
CA LEU A 12 0.70 13.88 -2.39
C LEU A 12 1.72 12.85 -2.90
N PHE A 13 1.39 12.06 -3.93
CA PHE A 13 2.27 11.01 -4.46
C PHE A 13 3.62 11.57 -4.92
N PRO A 14 3.69 12.67 -5.71
CA PRO A 14 4.98 13.21 -6.12
C PRO A 14 5.87 13.61 -4.94
N LYS A 15 5.27 14.10 -3.84
CA LYS A 15 6.00 14.49 -2.63
C LYS A 15 6.53 13.27 -1.88
N LEU A 16 5.72 12.21 -1.73
CA LEU A 16 6.17 10.95 -1.11
C LEU A 16 7.30 10.30 -1.93
N ASP A 17 7.16 10.27 -3.26
CA ASP A 17 8.15 9.72 -4.16
C ASP A 17 9.48 10.50 -4.05
N THR A 18 9.46 11.84 -4.10
CA THR A 18 10.66 12.67 -3.90
C THR A 18 11.31 12.39 -2.55
N MET A 19 10.54 12.42 -1.46
CA MET A 19 11.05 12.17 -0.11
C MET A 19 11.65 10.76 0.06
N LEU A 20 11.12 9.77 -0.68
CA LEU A 20 11.64 8.41 -0.66
C LEU A 20 12.94 8.35 -1.46
N LEU A 21 12.96 8.86 -2.69
CA LEU A 21 14.13 8.81 -3.56
C LEU A 21 15.32 9.57 -2.96
N GLU A 22 15.09 10.73 -2.32
CA GLU A 22 16.11 11.47 -1.59
C GLU A 22 16.69 10.66 -0.42
N LEU A 23 15.82 9.97 0.35
CA LEU A 23 16.25 9.09 1.43
C LEU A 23 17.07 7.93 0.89
N LEU A 24 16.60 7.26 -0.16
CA LEU A 24 17.28 6.10 -0.75
C LEU A 24 18.66 6.46 -1.33
N ALA A 25 18.78 7.65 -1.91
CA ALA A 25 20.05 8.16 -2.44
C ALA A 25 21.09 8.46 -1.35
N SER A 26 20.67 8.66 -0.09
CA SER A 26 21.59 8.92 1.02
C SER A 26 22.01 7.66 1.79
N LEU A 27 21.41 6.50 1.50
CA LEU A 27 21.68 5.29 2.28
C LEU A 27 23.02 4.65 1.93
N SER A 28 23.74 4.22 2.96
CA SER A 28 24.87 3.30 2.83
C SER A 28 24.42 1.87 2.51
N ASP A 29 25.33 1.04 2.00
CA ASP A 29 25.05 -0.38 1.73
C ASP A 29 24.57 -1.14 2.98
N ALA A 30 25.10 -0.81 4.15
CA ALA A 30 24.68 -1.39 5.42
C ALA A 30 23.24 -0.99 5.80
N GLU A 31 22.83 0.24 5.51
CA GLU A 31 21.48 0.73 5.78
C GLU A 31 20.42 0.08 4.89
N TRP A 32 20.77 -0.24 3.64
CA TRP A 32 19.92 -1.04 2.77
C TRP A 32 19.62 -2.44 3.32
N GLN A 33 20.52 -2.99 4.14
CA GLN A 33 20.37 -4.31 4.76
C GLN A 33 19.76 -4.27 6.16
N LYS A 34 19.42 -3.09 6.70
CA LYS A 34 18.82 -2.99 8.03
C LYS A 34 17.46 -3.72 8.07
N PRO A 35 17.19 -4.52 9.12
CA PRO A 35 15.90 -5.16 9.30
C PRO A 35 14.82 -4.10 9.57
N THR A 36 13.59 -4.43 9.21
CA THR A 36 12.44 -3.55 9.38
C THR A 36 11.44 -4.20 10.35
N ILE A 37 10.39 -3.46 10.70
CA ILE A 37 9.29 -4.03 11.50
C ILE A 37 8.39 -4.99 10.68
N ALA A 38 8.57 -5.05 9.36
CA ALA A 38 7.78 -5.90 8.47
C ALA A 38 8.37 -7.32 8.42
N GLY A 39 8.21 -8.07 9.52
CA GLY A 39 8.68 -9.45 9.61
C GLY A 39 10.16 -9.59 9.29
N ASN A 40 10.49 -10.38 8.26
CA ASN A 40 11.88 -10.66 7.85
C ASN A 40 12.41 -9.71 6.76
N TRP A 41 11.70 -8.62 6.45
CA TRP A 41 12.09 -7.71 5.38
C TRP A 41 13.16 -6.72 5.81
N THR A 42 14.15 -6.53 4.94
CA THR A 42 15.12 -5.43 4.99
C THR A 42 14.55 -4.18 4.34
N VAL A 43 15.25 -3.03 4.49
CA VAL A 43 14.95 -1.80 3.73
C VAL A 43 14.87 -2.09 2.23
N LYS A 44 15.82 -2.89 1.69
CA LYS A 44 15.84 -3.29 0.28
C LYS A 44 14.58 -4.06 -0.14
N ASP A 45 14.11 -4.97 0.71
CA ASP A 45 12.91 -5.76 0.42
C ASP A 45 11.65 -4.87 0.38
N ILE A 46 11.54 -3.86 1.26
CA ILE A 46 10.43 -2.89 1.20
C ILE A 46 10.49 -2.07 -0.10
N VAL A 47 11.67 -1.62 -0.52
CA VAL A 47 11.83 -0.88 -1.79
C VAL A 47 11.43 -1.75 -2.98
N ALA A 48 11.81 -3.02 -2.98
CA ALA A 48 11.37 -3.98 -3.99
C ALA A 48 9.84 -4.13 -3.98
N HIS A 49 9.21 -4.24 -2.81
CA HIS A 49 7.76 -4.33 -2.69
C HIS A 49 7.04 -3.07 -3.20
N LEU A 50 7.57 -1.87 -2.94
CA LEU A 50 7.01 -0.63 -3.49
C LEU A 50 7.09 -0.57 -5.02
N LEU A 51 8.19 -1.07 -5.60
CA LEU A 51 8.35 -1.19 -7.05
C LEU A 51 7.28 -2.13 -7.64
N ASP A 52 7.04 -3.26 -7.00
CA ASP A 52 6.00 -4.23 -7.38
C ASP A 52 4.61 -3.58 -7.46
N GLY A 53 4.26 -2.76 -6.46
CA GLY A 53 2.99 -2.01 -6.44
C GLY A 53 2.81 -1.12 -7.66
N ASN A 54 3.84 -0.36 -8.05
CA ASN A 54 3.81 0.47 -9.26
C ASN A 54 3.64 -0.40 -10.52
N LEU A 55 4.41 -1.48 -10.64
CA LEU A 55 4.40 -2.34 -11.84
C LEU A 55 3.08 -3.11 -12.00
N ARG A 56 2.48 -3.57 -10.90
CA ARG A 56 1.14 -4.16 -10.92
C ARG A 56 0.05 -3.16 -11.30
N THR A 57 0.15 -1.92 -10.80
CA THR A 57 -0.77 -0.84 -11.19
C THR A 57 -0.73 -0.67 -12.71
N LEU A 58 0.46 -0.57 -13.30
CA LEU A 58 0.61 -0.43 -14.75
C LEU A 58 0.12 -1.69 -15.49
N SER A 59 0.59 -2.87 -15.10
CA SER A 59 0.25 -4.10 -15.83
C SER A 59 -1.26 -4.40 -15.77
N MET A 60 -1.87 -4.34 -14.59
CA MET A 60 -3.24 -4.78 -14.39
C MET A 60 -4.25 -3.70 -14.76
N LEU A 61 -4.01 -2.46 -14.34
CA LEU A 61 -5.01 -1.38 -14.49
C LEU A 61 -4.85 -0.61 -15.80
N LYS A 62 -3.61 -0.34 -16.22
CA LYS A 62 -3.35 0.40 -17.46
C LYS A 62 -3.39 -0.52 -18.68
N ASP A 63 -2.72 -1.67 -18.60
CA ASP A 63 -2.56 -2.56 -19.75
C ASP A 63 -3.55 -3.74 -19.78
N GLY A 64 -4.34 -3.93 -18.71
CA GLY A 64 -5.31 -5.03 -18.62
C GLY A 64 -4.69 -6.42 -18.50
N TYR A 65 -3.40 -6.51 -18.18
CA TYR A 65 -2.66 -7.77 -18.03
C TYR A 65 -2.69 -8.25 -16.58
N PHE A 66 -3.58 -9.21 -16.31
CA PHE A 66 -3.69 -9.91 -15.03
C PHE A 66 -2.88 -11.20 -15.10
N GLY A 67 -1.66 -11.17 -14.55
CA GLY A 67 -0.73 -12.30 -14.52
C GLY A 67 -1.22 -13.48 -13.67
N GLU A 68 -0.47 -13.84 -12.63
CA GLU A 68 -0.85 -14.94 -11.75
C GLU A 68 -2.16 -14.62 -11.01
N LYS A 69 -3.10 -15.56 -11.06
CA LYS A 69 -4.41 -15.44 -10.41
C LYS A 69 -4.46 -16.37 -9.21
N PRO A 70 -5.13 -15.97 -8.12
CA PRO A 70 -5.28 -16.87 -6.98
C PRO A 70 -6.15 -18.05 -7.39
N GLU A 71 -5.62 -19.27 -7.24
CA GLU A 71 -6.41 -20.48 -7.38
C GLU A 71 -7.17 -20.75 -6.07
N HIS A 72 -8.44 -21.16 -6.16
CA HIS A 72 -9.24 -21.63 -5.01
C HIS A 72 -9.47 -20.61 -3.87
N VAL A 73 -9.77 -19.34 -4.17
CA VAL A 73 -10.20 -18.38 -3.12
C VAL A 73 -11.61 -18.71 -2.66
N GLN A 74 -11.75 -19.25 -1.44
CA GLN A 74 -13.05 -19.52 -0.80
C GLN A 74 -13.39 -18.47 0.25
N GLN A 75 -12.37 -17.87 0.86
CA GLN A 75 -12.51 -16.86 1.91
C GLN A 75 -11.37 -15.81 1.81
N TYR A 76 -11.57 -14.65 2.45
CA TYR A 76 -10.61 -13.55 2.41
C TYR A 76 -9.20 -13.93 2.88
N SER A 77 -9.06 -14.86 3.83
CA SER A 77 -7.75 -15.34 4.28
C SER A 77 -6.97 -16.06 3.19
N ASP A 78 -7.63 -16.74 2.25
CA ASP A 78 -6.97 -17.44 1.15
C ASP A 78 -6.32 -16.43 0.20
N LEU A 79 -7.02 -15.31 -0.06
CA LEU A 79 -6.47 -14.18 -0.81
C LEU A 79 -5.26 -13.58 -0.11
N VAL A 80 -5.31 -13.40 1.22
CA VAL A 80 -4.17 -12.90 2.00
C VAL A 80 -2.96 -13.83 1.89
N VAL A 81 -3.16 -15.15 1.96
CA VAL A 81 -2.08 -16.13 1.79
C VAL A 81 -1.46 -16.03 0.40
N PHE A 82 -2.29 -15.98 -0.65
CA PHE A 82 -1.82 -15.82 -2.03
C PHE A 82 -1.02 -14.52 -2.23
N LEU A 83 -1.52 -13.39 -1.75
CA LEU A 83 -0.82 -12.10 -1.86
C LEU A 83 0.50 -12.11 -1.09
N ASN A 84 0.55 -12.73 0.08
CA ASN A 84 1.79 -12.90 0.84
C ASN A 84 2.82 -13.74 0.07
N GLN A 85 2.38 -14.80 -0.61
CA GLN A 85 3.25 -15.62 -1.43
C GLN A 85 3.80 -14.84 -2.63
N LEU A 86 2.95 -14.11 -3.36
CA LEU A 86 3.39 -13.22 -4.45
C LEU A 86 4.43 -12.21 -3.99
N ASN A 87 4.18 -11.54 -2.85
CA ASN A 87 5.12 -10.59 -2.27
C ASN A 87 6.46 -11.26 -1.89
N ALA A 88 6.41 -12.47 -1.33
CA ALA A 88 7.61 -13.22 -0.95
C ALA A 88 8.44 -13.65 -2.16
N ASP A 89 7.79 -14.08 -3.24
CA ASP A 89 8.47 -14.50 -4.46
C ASP A 89 9.08 -13.30 -5.20
N TRP A 90 8.34 -12.19 -5.28
CA TRP A 90 8.86 -10.94 -5.85
C TRP A 90 10.08 -10.42 -5.09
N THR A 91 9.97 -10.27 -3.76
CA THR A 91 11.08 -9.78 -2.93
C THR A 91 12.30 -10.69 -3.02
N ARG A 92 12.10 -12.02 -2.99
CA ARG A 92 13.17 -13.00 -3.21
C ARG A 92 13.85 -12.80 -4.57
N ALA A 93 13.07 -12.65 -5.65
CA ALA A 93 13.60 -12.43 -6.99
C ALA A 93 14.36 -11.11 -7.14
N MET A 94 13.94 -10.05 -6.44
CA MET A 94 14.58 -8.72 -6.50
C MET A 94 15.89 -8.62 -5.71
N ARG A 95 16.24 -9.61 -4.87
CA ARG A 95 17.51 -9.61 -4.12
C ARG A 95 18.76 -9.53 -5.01
N ARG A 96 18.67 -10.02 -6.25
CA ARG A 96 19.77 -9.97 -7.24
C ARG A 96 20.06 -8.57 -7.80
N LEU A 97 19.14 -7.62 -7.64
CA LEU A 97 19.30 -6.27 -8.18
C LEU A 97 20.06 -5.38 -7.19
N SER A 98 20.87 -4.45 -7.70
CA SER A 98 21.54 -3.47 -6.85
C SER A 98 20.56 -2.41 -6.33
N PRO A 99 20.85 -1.76 -5.19
CA PRO A 99 20.08 -0.61 -4.72
C PRO A 99 19.85 0.48 -5.78
N ARG A 100 20.86 0.73 -6.62
CA ARG A 100 20.80 1.71 -7.71
C ARG A 100 19.74 1.33 -8.76
N VAL A 101 19.78 0.09 -9.26
CA VAL A 101 18.80 -0.39 -10.25
C VAL A 101 17.39 -0.35 -9.68
N LEU A 102 17.20 -0.80 -8.44
CA LEU A 102 15.88 -0.74 -7.77
C LEU A 102 15.37 0.70 -7.65
N THR A 103 16.24 1.64 -7.30
CA THR A 103 15.87 3.06 -7.15
C THR A 103 15.50 3.70 -8.48
N GLU A 104 16.26 3.44 -9.54
CA GLU A 104 15.98 3.95 -10.89
C GLU A 104 14.63 3.43 -11.42
N TRP A 105 14.37 2.13 -11.28
CA TRP A 105 13.09 1.52 -11.69
C TRP A 105 11.92 1.98 -10.82
N LEU A 106 12.14 2.18 -9.52
CA LEU A 106 11.11 2.73 -8.63
C LEU A 106 10.74 4.15 -9.04
N ALA A 107 11.73 5.01 -9.36
CA ALA A 107 11.49 6.38 -9.81
C ALA A 107 10.70 6.42 -11.12
N GLN A 108 11.11 5.60 -12.10
CA GLN A 108 10.43 5.52 -13.40
C GLN A 108 8.99 5.02 -13.25
N SER A 109 8.81 3.84 -12.67
CA SER A 109 7.49 3.22 -12.50
C SER A 109 6.58 4.05 -11.61
N GLY A 110 7.11 4.75 -10.60
CA GLY A 110 6.33 5.63 -9.72
C GLY A 110 5.75 6.82 -10.47
N LYS A 111 6.52 7.41 -11.38
CA LYS A 111 6.06 8.46 -12.29
C LYS A 111 4.96 7.95 -13.22
N GLU A 112 5.19 6.83 -13.89
CA GLU A 112 4.21 6.28 -14.84
C GLU A 112 2.91 5.87 -14.13
N ALA A 113 3.01 5.23 -12.96
CA ALA A 113 1.86 4.81 -12.18
C ALA A 113 1.02 6.00 -11.71
N ARG A 114 1.63 7.07 -11.18
CA ARG A 114 0.86 8.25 -10.73
C ARG A 114 0.25 9.04 -11.89
N GLU A 115 0.91 9.07 -13.05
CA GLU A 115 0.35 9.67 -14.27
C GLU A 115 -0.87 8.88 -14.75
N PHE A 116 -0.82 7.55 -14.71
CA PHE A 116 -1.98 6.71 -15.00
C PHE A 116 -3.10 6.87 -13.96
N LEU A 117 -2.80 6.86 -12.65
CA LEU A 117 -3.82 7.07 -11.63
C LEU A 117 -4.54 8.43 -11.77
N ALA A 118 -3.87 9.44 -12.36
CA ALA A 118 -4.47 10.74 -12.66
C ALA A 118 -5.50 10.71 -13.80
N THR A 119 -5.51 9.66 -14.63
CA THR A 119 -6.49 9.52 -15.72
C THR A 119 -7.77 8.83 -15.27
N LEU A 120 -7.81 8.24 -14.07
CA LEU A 120 -8.98 7.53 -13.56
C LEU A 120 -10.08 8.53 -13.14
N PRO A 121 -11.32 8.40 -13.65
CA PRO A 121 -12.44 9.23 -13.19
C PRO A 121 -12.74 8.95 -11.71
N PRO A 122 -12.67 9.94 -10.81
CA PRO A 122 -12.67 9.70 -9.36
C PRO A 122 -13.91 8.99 -8.81
N ASP A 123 -15.07 9.23 -9.41
CA ASP A 123 -16.37 8.72 -8.96
C ASP A 123 -16.81 7.44 -9.68
N GLU A 124 -16.06 6.99 -10.70
CA GLU A 124 -16.30 5.70 -11.34
C GLU A 124 -15.80 4.54 -10.49
N GLU A 125 -16.38 3.37 -10.75
CA GLU A 125 -16.02 2.13 -10.07
C GLU A 125 -14.56 1.74 -10.35
N ALA A 126 -13.82 1.46 -9.29
CA ALA A 126 -12.46 0.97 -9.36
C ALA A 126 -12.42 -0.51 -9.70
N VAL A 127 -11.42 -0.93 -10.48
CA VAL A 127 -11.16 -2.34 -10.78
C VAL A 127 -10.92 -3.17 -9.52
N PHE A 128 -10.29 -2.58 -8.49
CA PHE A 128 -10.10 -3.20 -7.19
C PHE A 128 -10.85 -2.43 -6.11
N SER A 129 -11.71 -3.14 -5.39
CA SER A 129 -12.36 -2.59 -4.20
C SER A 129 -11.37 -2.45 -3.04
N VAL A 130 -11.69 -1.56 -2.11
CA VAL A 130 -10.98 -1.41 -0.84
C VAL A 130 -11.55 -2.44 0.16
N ALA A 131 -11.33 -3.72 -0.14
CA ALA A 131 -11.95 -4.84 0.60
C ALA A 131 -11.64 -4.84 2.10
N TRP A 132 -10.46 -4.35 2.53
CA TRP A 132 -10.12 -4.24 3.95
C TRP A 132 -10.97 -3.20 4.69
N ALA A 133 -11.58 -2.24 3.99
CA ALA A 133 -12.58 -1.33 4.52
C ALA A 133 -14.02 -1.91 4.47
N GLY A 134 -14.18 -3.15 4.01
CA GLY A 134 -15.47 -3.82 3.90
C GLY A 134 -16.27 -3.44 2.65
N GLU A 135 -15.62 -2.85 1.64
CA GLU A 135 -16.27 -2.48 0.38
C GLU A 135 -16.14 -3.61 -0.65
N GLU A 136 -17.27 -4.06 -1.19
CA GLU A 136 -17.32 -4.97 -2.35
C GLU A 136 -17.09 -4.21 -3.66
N HIS A 137 -17.53 -2.95 -3.71
CA HIS A 137 -17.31 -2.01 -4.81
C HIS A 137 -16.81 -0.69 -4.22
N SER A 138 -15.79 -0.09 -4.86
CA SER A 138 -15.21 1.17 -4.41
C SER A 138 -15.04 2.13 -5.57
N PRO A 139 -15.19 3.45 -5.34
CA PRO A 139 -14.85 4.45 -6.35
C PRO A 139 -13.32 4.60 -6.49
N ASN A 140 -12.87 5.03 -7.67
CA ASN A 140 -11.45 5.26 -7.96
C ASN A 140 -10.76 6.20 -6.96
N TRP A 141 -11.46 7.23 -6.44
CA TRP A 141 -10.86 8.10 -5.43
C TRP A 141 -10.43 7.32 -4.17
N PHE A 142 -11.18 6.28 -3.79
CA PHE A 142 -10.87 5.52 -2.59
C PHE A 142 -9.79 4.46 -2.84
N HIS A 143 -9.78 3.86 -4.04
CA HIS A 143 -8.66 3.05 -4.51
C HIS A 143 -7.34 3.85 -4.48
N VAL A 144 -7.32 5.06 -5.08
CA VAL A 144 -6.14 5.93 -5.07
C VAL A 144 -5.74 6.34 -3.64
N ALA A 145 -6.71 6.61 -2.78
CA ALA A 145 -6.45 6.93 -1.37
C ALA A 145 -5.88 5.73 -0.60
N ARG A 146 -6.28 4.50 -0.95
CA ARG A 146 -5.67 3.26 -0.43
C ARG A 146 -4.23 3.13 -0.91
N GLU A 147 -3.94 3.34 -2.19
CA GLU A 147 -2.57 3.30 -2.72
C GLU A 147 -1.66 4.32 -2.02
N TYR A 148 -2.19 5.49 -1.67
CA TYR A 148 -1.48 6.45 -0.83
C TYR A 148 -1.09 5.87 0.53
N THR A 149 -2.01 5.13 1.18
CA THR A 149 -1.70 4.53 2.49
C THR A 149 -0.62 3.46 2.41
N GLU A 150 -0.60 2.66 1.34
CA GLU A 150 0.45 1.66 1.12
C GLU A 150 1.83 2.32 0.95
N LYS A 151 1.92 3.34 0.09
CA LYS A 151 3.16 4.11 -0.10
C LYS A 151 3.64 4.78 1.20
N TRP A 152 2.73 5.46 1.91
CA TRP A 152 3.06 6.11 3.18
C TRP A 152 3.54 5.09 4.23
N HIS A 153 2.82 3.97 4.37
CA HIS A 153 3.10 2.95 5.38
C HIS A 153 4.48 2.33 5.19
N HIS A 154 4.78 1.88 3.97
CA HIS A 154 6.05 1.24 3.67
C HIS A 154 7.24 2.22 3.68
N GLN A 155 7.04 3.45 3.21
CA GLN A 155 8.06 4.48 3.38
C GLN A 155 8.33 4.76 4.88
N GLN A 156 7.29 4.73 5.72
CA GLN A 156 7.45 4.92 7.16
C GLN A 156 8.15 3.74 7.84
N GLN A 157 7.94 2.50 7.39
CA GLN A 157 8.69 1.34 7.86
C GLN A 157 10.20 1.45 7.56
N ILE A 158 10.57 1.90 6.35
CA ILE A 158 11.96 2.20 5.98
C ILE A 158 12.52 3.26 6.92
N ARG A 159 11.79 4.37 7.09
CA ARG A 159 12.21 5.47 7.98
C ARG A 159 12.36 5.03 9.43
N LEU A 160 11.52 4.13 9.91
CA LEU A 160 11.61 3.58 11.27
C LEU A 160 12.89 2.76 11.46
N ALA A 161 13.24 1.89 10.50
CA ALA A 161 14.49 1.13 10.52
C ALA A 161 15.74 2.04 10.53
N LEU A 162 15.59 3.27 10.03
CA LEU A 162 16.65 4.28 9.94
C LEU A 162 16.57 5.36 11.03
N ALA A 163 15.61 5.30 11.95
CA ALA A 163 15.34 6.33 12.95
C ALA A 163 15.08 7.74 12.36
N GLN A 164 14.46 7.83 11.18
CA GLN A 164 14.17 9.07 10.43
C GLN A 164 12.67 9.26 10.14
N THR A 165 11.83 9.06 11.15
CA THR A 165 10.36 9.00 11.04
C THR A 165 9.65 10.36 10.97
N ALA A 166 10.29 11.43 11.45
CA ALA A 166 9.68 12.75 11.59
C ALA A 166 9.06 13.33 10.29
N PRO A 167 9.67 13.19 9.09
CA PRO A 167 9.13 13.82 7.89
C PRO A 167 7.70 13.37 7.52
N LEU A 168 7.36 12.10 7.69
CA LEU A 168 6.03 11.58 7.35
C LEU A 168 5.00 11.74 8.46
N TYR A 169 5.42 12.04 9.69
CA TYR A 169 4.51 12.41 10.77
C TYR A 169 4.04 13.86 10.71
N GLN A 170 4.56 14.67 9.77
CA GLN A 170 4.01 15.98 9.50
C GLN A 170 2.54 15.87 9.10
N ARG A 171 1.73 16.83 9.55
CA ARG A 171 0.27 16.86 9.34
C ARG A 171 -0.11 16.65 7.88
N ALA A 172 0.64 17.24 6.96
CA ALA A 172 0.39 17.16 5.52
C ALA A 172 0.38 15.71 4.97
N PHE A 173 1.11 14.78 5.60
CA PHE A 173 1.21 13.40 5.15
C PHE A 173 0.47 12.43 6.09
N TYR A 174 0.57 12.65 7.41
CA TYR A 174 -0.02 11.74 8.37
C TYR A 174 -1.55 11.84 8.45
N PHE A 175 -2.12 13.04 8.33
CA PHE A 175 -3.58 13.21 8.45
C PHE A 175 -4.35 12.56 7.29
N PRO A 176 -3.93 12.71 6.02
CA PRO A 176 -4.53 11.96 4.93
C PRO A 176 -4.48 10.45 5.17
N TYR A 177 -3.34 9.90 5.61
CA TYR A 177 -3.19 8.48 5.96
C TYR A 177 -4.24 8.07 7.00
N LEU A 178 -4.30 8.79 8.13
CA LEU A 178 -5.26 8.51 9.19
C LEU A 178 -6.71 8.60 8.71
N ARG A 179 -7.06 9.62 7.92
CA ARG A 179 -8.42 9.80 7.40
C ARG A 179 -8.85 8.64 6.51
N VAL A 180 -7.94 8.08 5.72
CA VAL A 180 -8.21 6.90 4.89
C VAL A 180 -8.34 5.66 5.76
N SER A 181 -7.42 5.43 6.70
CA SER A 181 -7.51 4.29 7.64
C SER A 181 -8.80 4.29 8.45
N MET A 182 -9.29 5.47 8.86
CA MET A 182 -10.54 5.61 9.61
C MET A 182 -11.79 5.28 8.79
N ARG A 183 -11.70 5.14 7.46
CA ARG A 183 -12.82 4.66 6.63
C ARG A 183 -13.18 3.20 6.92
N ALA A 184 -12.20 2.38 7.29
CA ALA A 184 -12.42 0.98 7.63
C ALA A 184 -12.93 0.76 9.06
N LEU A 185 -12.87 1.79 9.92
CA LEU A 185 -13.19 1.66 11.34
C LEU A 185 -14.62 1.13 11.58
N PRO A 186 -15.68 1.65 10.92
CA PRO A 186 -17.03 1.12 11.11
C PRO A 186 -17.14 -0.38 10.78
N HIS A 187 -16.50 -0.82 9.68
CA HIS A 187 -16.47 -2.21 9.26
C HIS A 187 -15.78 -3.09 10.31
N HIS A 188 -14.61 -2.68 10.80
CA HIS A 188 -13.87 -3.46 11.79
C HIS A 188 -14.59 -3.53 13.15
N ILE A 189 -15.21 -2.44 13.60
CA ILE A 189 -16.03 -2.44 14.84
C ILE A 189 -17.21 -3.42 14.70
N ALA A 190 -17.92 -3.39 13.58
CA ALA A 190 -19.04 -4.30 13.34
C ALA A 190 -18.59 -5.77 13.34
N ARG A 191 -17.45 -6.07 12.71
CA ARG A 191 -16.87 -7.42 12.69
C ARG A 191 -16.46 -7.91 14.08
N CYS A 192 -15.88 -7.06 14.92
CA CYS A 192 -15.52 -7.43 16.30
C CYS A 192 -16.77 -7.75 17.13
N ARG A 193 -17.83 -6.92 17.04
CA ARG A 193 -19.10 -7.16 17.75
C ARG A 193 -19.77 -8.47 17.37
N GLN A 194 -19.67 -8.89 16.10
CA GLN A 194 -20.18 -10.19 15.66
C GLN A 194 -19.39 -11.36 16.25
N LYS A 195 -18.07 -11.21 16.46
CA LYS A 195 -17.24 -12.23 17.13
C LYS A 195 -17.46 -12.29 18.64
N GLU A 196 -17.85 -11.17 19.25
CA GLU A 196 -18.13 -11.03 20.69
C GLU A 196 -19.59 -11.33 21.07
N ALA A 197 -20.40 -11.88 20.15
CA ALA A 197 -21.71 -12.46 20.48
C ALA A 197 -21.56 -13.73 21.33
N ILE A 198 -21.03 -13.55 22.55
CA ILE A 198 -21.06 -14.49 23.65
C ILE A 198 -22.53 -14.56 24.10
N PRO A 199 -23.13 -15.76 24.25
CA PRO A 199 -24.50 -15.87 24.73
C PRO A 199 -24.52 -15.34 26.16
N PHE A 200 -25.03 -14.13 26.33
CA PHE A 200 -25.32 -13.58 27.65
C PHE A 200 -26.52 -14.35 28.21
N LYS A 201 -26.26 -15.50 28.86
CA LYS A 201 -27.26 -16.17 29.69
C LYS A 201 -27.21 -15.51 31.07
N TYR A 202 -28.23 -14.72 31.40
CA TYR A 202 -28.55 -14.46 32.80
C TYR A 202 -29.16 -15.74 33.42
N PRO A 203 -28.92 -16.00 34.72
CA PRO A 203 -29.56 -17.09 35.48
C PRO A 203 -31.09 -17.00 35.49
#